data_AF-A0A9W4SDY3-F1
#
_entry.id   AF-A0A9W4SDY3-F1
#
_cell.length_a   1.000
_cell.length_b   1.000
_cell.length_c   1.000
_cell.angle_alpha   90.00
_cell.angle_beta   90.00
_cell.angle_gamma   90.00
#
_symmetry.space_group_name_H-M   'P 1'
#
loop_
_entity.id
_entity.type
_entity.pdbx_description
1 polymer ?
#
loop_
_entity_poly.entity_id
_entity_poly.type
_entity_poly.pdbx_seq_one_letter_code
_entity_poly.pdbx_strand_id
1 'polypeptide(L)'
;MSDKKAKPTRPTKSEKYQNIDKVDKSEKLDKASVKKAFDVFDYNGNGILSLAEIDRAVLELYPQLAKDKPAIMRAYKAADASNDGFIDFEEFGRLVDLLYYYNDLFKIFKKLDTDSDRRISFEEFKKGHKLMGIEARSEAQLKKEFNEIDTNEGGFILFDEVMRDL
;
A
#
# COMPACT_ATOMS: atom_id res chain seq x y z
N MET A 1 48.49 -6.58 7.73
CA MET A 1 47.40 -6.50 6.74
C MET A 1 46.10 -6.74 7.49
N SER A 2 45.37 -5.67 7.80
CA SER A 2 44.09 -5.78 8.53
C SER A 2 43.00 -5.28 7.60
N ASP A 3 42.18 -6.22 7.12
CA ASP A 3 41.03 -5.96 6.28
C ASP A 3 40.07 -5.00 7.01
N LYS A 4 39.98 -3.77 6.51
CA LYS A 4 38.88 -2.86 6.86
C LYS A 4 37.60 -3.44 6.26
N LYS A 5 36.93 -4.34 6.99
CA LYS A 5 35.55 -4.73 6.68
C LYS A 5 34.71 -3.44 6.66
N ALA A 6 34.25 -3.05 5.48
CA ALA A 6 33.31 -1.96 5.33
C ALA A 6 32.11 -2.21 6.25
N LYS A 7 31.73 -1.20 7.06
CA LYS A 7 30.52 -1.27 7.87
C LYS A 7 29.34 -1.48 6.93
N PRO A 8 28.40 -2.41 7.21
CA PRO A 8 27.21 -2.56 6.39
C PRO A 8 26.44 -1.22 6.40
N THR A 9 26.31 -0.61 5.23
CA THR A 9 25.56 0.62 5.00
C THR A 9 24.06 0.31 5.11
N ARG A 10 23.29 1.21 5.73
CA ARG A 10 21.84 1.06 5.87
C ARG A 10 21.21 1.00 4.47
N PRO A 11 20.36 0.01 4.14
CA PRO A 11 19.64 -0.01 2.88
C PRO A 11 18.74 1.23 2.77
N THR A 12 18.69 1.82 1.58
CA THR A 12 17.76 2.90 1.22
C THR A 12 16.30 2.41 1.30
N LYS A 13 15.33 3.33 1.38
CA LYS A 13 13.90 2.96 1.39
C LYS A 13 13.53 2.05 0.22
N SER A 14 14.06 2.31 -0.98
CA SER A 14 13.86 1.46 -2.16
C SER A 14 14.51 0.08 -2.03
N GLU A 15 15.65 -0.05 -1.34
CA GLU A 15 16.31 -1.34 -1.07
C GLU A 15 15.60 -2.18 0.00
N LYS A 16 15.00 -1.53 1.01
CA LYS A 16 14.23 -2.19 2.09
C LYS A 16 13.00 -2.91 1.54
N TYR A 17 12.48 -2.48 0.39
CA TYR A 17 11.16 -2.86 -0.12
C TYR A 17 11.16 -3.43 -1.56
N GLN A 18 12.30 -3.87 -2.09
CA GLN A 18 12.42 -4.36 -3.49
C GLN A 18 11.52 -5.55 -3.86
N ASN A 19 11.01 -6.30 -2.88
CA ASN A 19 10.06 -7.38 -3.13
C ASN A 19 8.62 -6.87 -3.35
N ILE A 20 8.32 -5.64 -2.95
CA ILE A 20 7.03 -4.97 -3.20
C ILE A 20 6.99 -4.43 -4.63
N ASP A 21 8.12 -4.03 -5.21
CA ASP A 21 8.21 -3.51 -6.57
C ASP A 21 7.93 -4.55 -7.69
N LYS A 22 7.83 -5.84 -7.33
CA LYS A 22 7.46 -6.94 -8.26
C LYS A 22 5.95 -7.09 -8.43
N VAL A 23 5.16 -6.11 -7.99
CA VAL A 23 3.72 -6.01 -8.23
C VAL A 23 3.43 -6.23 -9.72
N ASP A 24 2.50 -7.14 -9.98
CA ASP A 24 2.06 -7.49 -11.32
C ASP A 24 1.38 -6.28 -11.97
N LYS A 25 2.12 -5.56 -12.82
CA LYS A 25 1.65 -4.40 -13.58
C LYS A 25 0.83 -4.80 -14.82
N SER A 26 0.49 -6.08 -15.00
CA SER A 26 -0.05 -6.61 -16.26
C SER A 26 -1.47 -6.14 -16.62
N GLU A 27 -2.17 -5.43 -15.72
CA GLU A 27 -3.52 -4.92 -15.97
C GLU A 27 -3.61 -3.38 -16.02
N LYS A 28 -2.53 -2.67 -16.40
CA LYS A 28 -2.61 -1.22 -16.60
C LYS A 28 -3.49 -0.91 -17.82
N LEU A 29 -4.65 -0.30 -17.59
CA LEU A 29 -5.55 0.16 -18.65
C LEU A 29 -4.84 1.20 -19.53
N ASP A 30 -5.00 1.11 -20.85
CA ASP A 30 -4.59 2.17 -21.76
C ASP A 30 -5.45 3.44 -21.56
N LYS A 31 -4.98 4.59 -22.05
CA LYS A 31 -5.67 5.88 -21.85
C LYS A 31 -7.14 5.89 -22.33
N ALA A 32 -7.46 5.17 -23.41
CA ALA A 32 -8.82 5.10 -23.92
C ALA A 32 -9.70 4.20 -23.02
N SER A 33 -9.13 3.11 -22.51
CA SER A 33 -9.79 2.22 -21.54
C SER A 33 -10.00 2.93 -20.19
N VAL A 34 -9.03 3.73 -19.72
CA VAL A 34 -9.17 4.61 -18.54
C VAL A 34 -10.30 5.62 -18.74
N LYS A 35 -10.36 6.28 -19.90
CA LYS A 35 -11.44 7.23 -20.20
C LYS A 35 -12.82 6.57 -20.23
N LYS A 36 -12.95 5.40 -20.87
CA LYS A 36 -14.20 4.64 -20.87
C LYS A 36 -14.61 4.22 -19.45
N ALA A 37 -13.67 3.76 -18.63
CA ALA A 37 -13.96 3.41 -17.25
C ALA A 37 -14.46 4.63 -16.46
N PHE A 38 -13.78 5.77 -16.59
CA PHE A 38 -14.22 7.03 -15.96
C PHE A 38 -15.65 7.40 -16.36
N ASP A 39 -15.96 7.38 -17.65
CA ASP A 39 -17.30 7.73 -18.15
C ASP A 39 -18.39 6.76 -17.69
N VAL A 40 -18.05 5.49 -17.44
CA VAL A 40 -18.99 4.51 -16.86
C VAL A 40 -19.21 4.76 -15.36
N PHE A 41 -18.20 5.29 -14.67
CA PHE A 41 -18.22 5.49 -13.22
C PHE A 41 -18.83 6.82 -12.80
N ASP A 42 -18.70 7.84 -13.63
CA ASP A 42 -19.35 9.14 -13.46
C ASP A 42 -20.85 9.04 -13.79
N TYR A 43 -21.58 8.35 -12.91
CA TYR A 43 -22.99 8.02 -13.13
C TYR A 43 -23.86 9.28 -13.25
N ASN A 44 -23.50 10.31 -12.50
CA ASN A 44 -24.26 11.55 -12.45
C ASN A 44 -23.80 12.57 -13.51
N GLY A 45 -22.65 12.35 -14.16
CA GLY A 45 -22.14 13.12 -15.29
C GLY A 45 -21.55 14.48 -14.91
N ASN A 46 -21.07 14.65 -13.68
CA ASN A 46 -20.51 15.92 -13.19
C ASN A 46 -18.99 16.06 -13.46
N GLY A 47 -18.37 15.05 -14.07
CA GLY A 47 -16.95 15.05 -14.42
C GLY A 47 -16.02 14.73 -13.26
N ILE A 48 -16.53 14.25 -12.12
CA ILE A 48 -15.77 13.86 -10.94
C ILE A 48 -16.37 12.60 -10.30
N LEU A 49 -15.54 11.80 -9.63
CA LEU A 49 -16.00 10.57 -8.97
C LEU A 49 -16.00 10.73 -7.46
N SER A 50 -17.15 10.52 -6.85
CA SER A 50 -17.29 10.37 -5.40
C SER A 50 -16.72 9.03 -4.92
N LEU A 51 -16.46 8.92 -3.62
CA LEU A 51 -16.05 7.65 -3.01
C LEU A 51 -17.06 6.52 -3.27
N ALA A 52 -18.36 6.82 -3.31
CA ALA A 52 -19.41 5.83 -3.58
C ALA A 52 -19.37 5.31 -5.03
N GLU A 53 -19.14 6.20 -6.00
CA GLU A 53 -18.96 5.84 -7.41
C GLU A 53 -17.70 4.99 -7.59
N ILE A 54 -16.61 5.32 -6.91
CA ILE A 54 -15.37 4.54 -6.91
C ILE A 54 -15.58 3.17 -6.25
N ASP A 55 -16.28 3.10 -5.13
CA ASP A 55 -16.56 1.84 -4.44
C ASP A 55 -17.36 0.88 -5.31
N ARG A 56 -18.33 1.42 -6.06
CA ARG A 56 -19.12 0.66 -7.04
C ARG A 56 -18.25 0.24 -8.23
N ALA A 57 -17.47 1.17 -8.77
CA ALA A 57 -16.55 0.96 -9.87
C ALA A 57 -15.56 -0.19 -9.63
N VAL A 58 -14.92 -0.19 -8.45
CA VAL A 58 -13.98 -1.24 -8.06
C VAL A 58 -14.69 -2.58 -7.93
N LEU A 59 -15.93 -2.60 -7.41
CA LEU A 59 -16.71 -3.84 -7.33
C LEU A 59 -17.04 -4.42 -8.72
N GLU A 60 -17.35 -3.57 -9.69
CA GLU A 60 -17.75 -4.00 -11.04
C GLU A 60 -16.56 -4.36 -11.94
N LEU A 61 -15.49 -3.55 -11.98
CA LEU A 61 -14.35 -3.78 -12.88
C LEU A 61 -13.20 -4.58 -12.25
N TYR A 62 -13.04 -4.50 -10.93
CA TYR A 62 -11.93 -5.13 -10.21
C TYR A 62 -12.42 -5.89 -8.97
N PRO A 63 -13.35 -6.86 -9.13
CA PRO A 63 -13.95 -7.58 -8.00
C PRO A 63 -12.90 -8.26 -7.09
N GLN A 64 -11.73 -8.60 -7.63
CA GLN A 64 -10.58 -9.12 -6.89
C GLN A 64 -9.97 -8.14 -5.89
N LEU A 65 -10.08 -6.82 -6.15
CA LEU A 65 -9.62 -5.74 -5.28
C LEU A 65 -10.73 -5.27 -4.31
N ALA A 66 -12.00 -5.43 -4.70
CA ALA A 66 -13.17 -4.93 -3.97
C ALA A 66 -13.30 -5.43 -2.52
N LYS A 67 -12.73 -6.60 -2.22
CA LYS A 67 -12.75 -7.21 -0.88
C LYS A 67 -11.88 -6.48 0.14
N ASP A 68 -10.88 -5.74 -0.31
CA ASP A 68 -9.85 -5.14 0.54
C ASP A 68 -10.12 -3.64 0.71
N LYS A 69 -11.27 -3.30 1.32
CA LYS A 69 -11.75 -1.93 1.54
C LYS A 69 -10.71 -0.96 2.13
N PRO A 70 -9.88 -1.34 3.14
CA PRO A 70 -8.82 -0.47 3.63
C PRO A 70 -7.82 -0.03 2.56
N ALA A 71 -7.49 -0.92 1.60
CA ALA A 71 -6.61 -0.59 0.49
C ALA A 71 -7.26 0.39 -0.49
N ILE A 72 -8.55 0.20 -0.80
CA ILE A 72 -9.32 1.11 -1.66
C ILE A 72 -9.36 2.51 -1.06
N MET A 73 -9.66 2.62 0.23
CA MET A 73 -9.69 3.90 0.94
C MET A 73 -8.34 4.61 0.91
N ARG A 74 -7.25 3.86 0.98
CA ARG A 74 -5.89 4.40 0.91
C ARG A 74 -5.51 4.84 -0.50
N ALA A 75 -5.89 4.08 -1.52
CA ALA A 75 -5.72 4.44 -2.92
C ALA A 75 -6.48 5.72 -3.27
N TYR A 76 -7.73 5.82 -2.85
CA TYR A 76 -8.57 7.01 -3.01
C TYR A 76 -7.92 8.25 -2.40
N LYS A 77 -7.58 8.20 -1.11
CA LYS A 77 -6.94 9.34 -0.40
C LYS A 77 -5.61 9.77 -1.00
N ALA A 78 -4.87 8.85 -1.61
CA ALA A 78 -3.59 9.16 -2.25
C ALA A 78 -3.74 9.62 -3.71
N ALA A 79 -4.88 9.32 -4.35
CA ALA A 79 -5.20 9.78 -5.69
C ALA A 79 -5.76 11.20 -5.70
N ASP A 80 -6.59 11.53 -4.70
CA ASP A 80 -7.17 12.86 -4.42
C ASP A 80 -6.06 13.85 -4.04
N ALA A 81 -5.41 14.40 -5.06
CA ALA A 81 -4.30 15.33 -4.91
C ALA A 81 -4.82 16.74 -4.62
N SER A 82 -6.01 17.06 -5.13
CA SER A 82 -6.71 18.31 -4.87
C SER A 82 -7.19 18.44 -3.41
N ASN A 83 -7.40 17.31 -2.72
CA ASN A 83 -8.01 17.19 -1.40
C ASN A 83 -9.44 17.76 -1.34
N ASP A 84 -10.17 17.68 -2.44
CA ASP A 84 -11.56 18.14 -2.52
C ASP A 84 -12.58 17.04 -2.16
N GLY A 85 -12.11 15.81 -1.93
CA GLY A 85 -12.97 14.67 -1.64
C GLY A 85 -13.62 14.06 -2.88
N PHE A 86 -13.09 14.33 -4.06
CA PHE A 86 -13.49 13.72 -5.32
C PHE A 86 -12.26 13.29 -6.12
N ILE A 87 -12.49 12.55 -7.21
CA ILE A 87 -11.44 12.16 -8.15
C ILE A 87 -11.82 12.67 -9.53
N ASP A 88 -11.05 13.61 -10.05
CA ASP A 88 -11.18 14.06 -11.43
C ASP A 88 -10.55 13.06 -12.43
N PHE A 89 -10.65 13.37 -13.72
CA PHE A 89 -10.12 12.48 -14.76
C PHE A 89 -8.60 12.34 -14.71
N GLU A 90 -7.89 13.41 -14.39
CA GLU A 90 -6.44 13.46 -14.24
C GLU A 90 -5.96 12.60 -13.05
N GLU A 91 -6.71 12.60 -11.95
CA GLU A 91 -6.46 11.81 -10.75
C GLU A 91 -6.86 10.34 -10.91
N PHE A 92 -7.88 10.05 -11.71
CA PHE A 92 -8.40 8.70 -11.90
C PHE A 92 -7.35 7.72 -12.47
N GLY A 93 -6.50 8.17 -13.40
CA GLY A 93 -5.41 7.35 -13.90
C GLY A 93 -4.44 6.93 -12.78
N ARG A 94 -4.17 7.83 -11.83
CA ARG A 94 -3.35 7.54 -10.64
C ARG A 94 -4.08 6.61 -9.69
N LEU A 95 -5.39 6.79 -9.50
CA LEU A 95 -6.21 5.92 -8.65
C LEU A 95 -6.09 4.45 -9.04
N VAL A 96 -6.17 4.13 -10.34
CA VAL A 96 -6.05 2.74 -10.82
C VAL A 96 -4.69 2.14 -10.45
N ASP A 97 -3.59 2.86 -10.68
CA ASP A 97 -2.24 2.39 -10.30
C ASP A 97 -2.14 2.18 -8.78
N LEU A 98 -2.71 3.10 -8.00
CA LEU A 98 -2.70 3.03 -6.53
C LEU A 98 -3.57 1.88 -6.01
N LEU A 99 -4.70 1.56 -6.63
CA LEU A 99 -5.55 0.44 -6.22
C LEU A 99 -4.79 -0.88 -6.19
N TYR A 100 -3.98 -1.16 -7.22
CA TYR A 100 -3.13 -2.35 -7.25
C TYR A 100 -2.04 -2.30 -6.19
N TYR A 101 -1.35 -1.15 -6.08
CA TYR A 101 -0.26 -0.97 -5.11
C TYR A 101 -0.72 -1.17 -3.66
N TYR A 102 -1.77 -0.47 -3.24
CA TYR A 102 -2.29 -0.57 -1.87
C TYR A 102 -2.89 -1.95 -1.60
N ASN A 103 -3.51 -2.59 -2.59
CA ASN A 103 -4.07 -3.93 -2.41
C ASN A 103 -2.96 -4.98 -2.20
N ASP A 104 -1.86 -4.90 -2.94
CA ASP A 104 -0.73 -5.81 -2.76
C ASP A 104 -0.02 -5.61 -1.42
N LEU A 105 0.13 -4.36 -0.99
CA LEU A 105 0.59 -4.06 0.35
C LEU A 105 -0.34 -4.59 1.43
N PHE A 106 -1.64 -4.47 1.23
CA PHE A 106 -2.63 -5.02 2.15
C PHE A 106 -2.59 -6.55 2.18
N LYS A 107 -2.23 -7.23 1.08
CA LYS A 107 -1.96 -8.68 1.09
C LYS A 107 -0.74 -9.03 1.94
N ILE A 108 0.31 -8.21 1.94
CA ILE A 108 1.47 -8.41 2.83
C ILE A 108 1.03 -8.20 4.28
N PHE A 109 0.30 -7.11 4.57
CA PHE A 109 -0.25 -6.84 5.89
C PHE A 109 -1.05 -8.02 6.44
N LYS A 110 -2.02 -8.55 5.66
CA LYS A 110 -2.82 -9.73 6.05
C LYS A 110 -2.01 -11.02 6.23
N LYS A 111 -0.83 -11.13 5.64
CA LYS A 111 0.06 -12.29 5.87
C LYS A 111 0.83 -12.17 7.17
N LEU A 112 1.05 -10.94 7.65
CA LEU A 112 1.73 -10.64 8.90
C LEU A 112 0.76 -10.68 10.08
N ASP A 113 -0.42 -10.08 9.91
CA ASP A 113 -1.55 -10.10 10.86
C ASP A 113 -2.19 -11.51 10.88
N THR A 114 -1.66 -12.38 11.74
CA THR A 114 -2.01 -13.80 11.78
C THR A 114 -3.24 -14.09 12.62
N ASP A 115 -3.53 -13.24 13.61
CA ASP A 115 -4.74 -13.36 14.44
C ASP A 115 -5.91 -12.49 13.94
N SER A 116 -5.69 -11.72 12.87
CA SER A 116 -6.69 -10.87 12.20
C SER A 116 -7.25 -9.76 13.09
N ASP A 117 -6.47 -9.26 14.05
CA ASP A 117 -6.85 -8.13 14.90
C ASP A 117 -6.75 -6.76 14.19
N ARG A 118 -6.30 -6.76 12.93
CA ARG A 118 -6.04 -5.60 12.05
C ARG A 118 -4.85 -4.76 12.50
N ARG A 119 -3.93 -5.34 13.23
CA ARG A 119 -2.67 -4.74 13.68
C ARG A 119 -1.57 -5.77 13.50
N ILE A 120 -0.33 -5.33 13.51
CA ILE A 120 0.82 -6.23 13.51
C ILE A 120 1.51 -6.06 14.85
N SER A 121 1.41 -7.07 15.69
CA SER A 121 2.16 -7.15 16.95
C SER A 121 3.66 -7.33 16.68
N PHE A 122 4.49 -7.09 17.70
CA PHE A 122 5.93 -7.33 17.57
C PHE A 122 6.26 -8.80 17.25
N GLU A 123 5.49 -9.75 17.77
CA GLU A 123 5.69 -11.18 17.51
C GLU A 123 5.35 -11.56 16.06
N GLU A 124 4.30 -10.96 15.50
CA GLU A 124 3.92 -11.14 14.10
C GLU A 124 4.93 -10.50 13.15
N PHE A 125 5.36 -9.28 13.45
CA PHE A 125 6.45 -8.62 12.75
C PHE A 125 7.72 -9.47 12.79
N LYS A 126 8.11 -9.98 13.96
CA LYS A 126 9.29 -10.85 14.12
C LYS A 126 9.20 -12.14 13.34
N LYS A 127 8.00 -12.71 13.12
CA LYS A 127 7.82 -13.91 12.28
C LYS A 127 7.89 -13.58 10.79
N GLY A 128 7.44 -12.39 10.39
CA GLY A 128 7.22 -12.03 8.99
C GLY A 128 8.10 -10.91 8.42
N HIS A 129 9.05 -10.36 9.18
CA HIS A 129 9.87 -9.20 8.78
C HIS A 129 10.56 -9.35 7.40
N LYS A 130 10.92 -10.58 7.02
CA LYS A 130 11.51 -10.87 5.71
C LYS A 130 10.55 -10.66 4.54
N LEU A 131 9.24 -10.83 4.74
CA LEU A 131 8.22 -10.54 3.72
C LEU A 131 8.15 -9.04 3.42
N MET A 132 8.53 -8.20 4.39
CA MET A 132 8.69 -6.75 4.22
C MET A 132 10.08 -6.37 3.70
N GLY A 133 10.94 -7.33 3.34
CA GLY A 133 12.32 -7.07 2.90
C GLY A 133 13.26 -6.60 4.02
N ILE A 134 12.84 -6.69 5.28
CA ILE A 134 13.64 -6.28 6.43
C ILE A 134 14.58 -7.43 6.79
N GLU A 135 15.88 -7.23 6.65
CA GLU A 135 16.92 -8.18 7.07
C GLU A 135 17.49 -7.78 8.44
N ALA A 136 16.96 -8.35 9.51
CA ALA A 136 17.48 -8.17 10.87
C ALA A 136 18.14 -9.47 11.36
N ARG A 137 19.25 -9.33 12.10
CA ARG A 137 20.04 -10.45 12.63
C ARG A 137 19.93 -10.59 14.16
N SER A 138 19.20 -9.69 14.81
CA SER A 138 18.93 -9.75 16.24
C SER A 138 17.57 -9.17 16.59
N GLU A 139 17.04 -9.57 17.75
CA GLU A 139 15.78 -9.03 18.26
C GLU A 139 15.85 -7.53 18.53
N ALA A 140 16.99 -7.02 18.99
CA ALA A 140 17.19 -5.58 19.17
C ALA A 140 17.10 -4.80 17.85
N GLN A 141 17.61 -5.37 16.74
CA GLN A 141 17.44 -4.78 15.40
C GLN A 141 15.99 -4.83 14.95
N LEU A 142 15.30 -5.95 15.14
CA LEU A 142 13.86 -6.06 14.84
C LEU A 142 13.04 -5.05 15.62
N LYS A 143 13.31 -4.89 16.93
CA LYS A 143 12.57 -3.96 17.77
C LYS A 143 12.80 -2.51 17.34
N LYS A 144 14.02 -2.20 16.88
CA LYS A 144 14.31 -0.88 16.30
C LYS A 144 13.49 -0.64 15.02
N GLU A 145 13.51 -1.56 14.07
CA GLU A 145 12.74 -1.42 12.81
C GLU A 145 11.23 -1.36 13.08
N PHE A 146 10.73 -2.16 14.03
CA PHE A 146 9.34 -2.13 14.47
C PHE A 146 8.95 -0.75 14.99
N ASN A 147 9.74 -0.19 15.91
CA ASN A 147 9.48 1.12 16.50
C ASN A 147 9.63 2.27 15.48
N GLU A 148 10.45 2.10 14.44
CA GLU A 148 10.55 3.07 13.35
C GLU A 148 9.25 3.11 12.50
N ILE A 149 8.56 1.98 12.37
CA ILE A 149 7.28 1.88 11.65
C ILE A 149 6.12 2.30 12.57
N ASP A 150 6.12 1.92 13.84
CA ASP A 150 5.12 2.31 14.86
C ASP A 150 5.25 3.79 15.26
N THR A 151 4.90 4.68 14.33
CA THR A 151 5.05 6.13 14.47
C THR A 151 4.17 6.76 15.55
N ASN A 152 3.07 6.10 15.93
CA ASN A 152 2.19 6.57 17.00
C ASN A 152 2.56 6.03 18.39
N GLU A 153 3.61 5.20 18.48
CA GLU A 153 4.09 4.54 19.70
C GLU A 153 3.01 3.70 20.41
N GLY A 154 2.07 3.15 19.63
CA GLY A 154 0.93 2.38 20.13
C GLY A 154 1.30 0.96 20.55
N GLY A 155 2.52 0.51 20.22
CA GLY A 155 3.02 -0.85 20.47
C GLY A 155 2.60 -1.86 19.40
N PHE A 156 1.95 -1.41 18.33
CA PHE A 156 1.45 -2.21 17.22
C PHE A 156 1.60 -1.43 15.92
N ILE A 157 1.97 -2.09 14.84
CA ILE A 157 2.01 -1.47 13.51
C ILE A 157 0.62 -1.53 12.89
N LEU A 158 0.05 -0.37 12.58
CA LEU A 158 -1.19 -0.26 11.81
C LEU A 158 -0.91 -0.26 10.30
N PHE A 159 -1.91 -0.64 9.49
CA PHE A 159 -1.77 -0.60 8.03
C PHE A 159 -1.38 0.81 7.54
N ASP A 160 -1.95 1.84 8.17
CA ASP A 160 -1.65 3.24 7.89
C ASP A 160 -0.20 3.63 8.13
N GLU A 161 0.47 2.95 9.06
CA GLU A 161 1.86 3.22 9.42
C GLU A 161 2.82 2.49 8.51
N VAL A 162 2.47 1.28 8.08
CA VAL A 162 3.14 0.61 6.96
C VAL A 162 3.19 1.54 5.74
N MET A 163 2.08 2.23 5.44
CA MET A 163 2.03 3.18 4.31
C MET A 163 2.84 4.47 4.50
N ARG A 164 3.14 4.88 5.73
CA ARG A 164 3.91 6.11 6.00
C ARG A 164 5.42 5.86 5.94
N ASP A 165 5.86 4.65 6.26
CA ASP A 165 7.27 4.28 6.16
C ASP A 165 7.68 3.96 4.71
N LEU A 166 6.74 3.42 3.90
CA LEU A 166 6.88 3.17 2.46
C LEU A 166 6.91 4.46 1.62
#